data_AF-A0A9Q3PXM1-F1
#
_entry.id   AF-A0A9Q3PXM1-F1
#
_cell.length_a   1.000
_cell.length_b   1.000
_cell.length_c   1.000
_cell.angle_alpha   90.00
_cell.angle_beta   90.00
_cell.angle_gamma   90.00
#
_symmetry.space_group_name_H-M   'P 1'
#
loop_
_entity.id
_entity.type
_entity.pdbx_description
1 polymer ?
#
loop_
_entity_poly.entity_id
_entity_poly.type
_entity_poly.pdbx_seq_one_letter_code
_entity_poly.pdbx_strand_id
1 'polypeptide(L)'
;MSSKSLTCCQARWAEYLSEFHFSITFSPGCLAILPDALSCWENIYPQRGDSISENLMNHQQIFKQDEIQASKFFSVEVDSFSNFIDSIQKALWKDSQYRSSLQDLGKTMSVQYYSLDSSPQLLLFKDRVVVTNDPTIQTNMIQKRHYYPLAGNLGQEKTLKLVKRDFHWPGITQFIKDYVSSFQQCS
;
A
#
# COMPACT_ATOMS: atom_id res chain seq x y z
N MET A 1 15.56 43.70 22.79
CA MET A 1 15.41 42.50 21.94
C MET A 1 14.65 41.46 22.74
N SER A 2 13.38 41.20 22.42
CA SER A 2 12.60 40.14 23.08
C SER A 2 12.96 38.81 22.43
N SER A 3 13.59 37.89 23.16
CA SER A 3 13.89 36.55 22.66
C SER A 3 12.61 35.73 22.65
N LYS A 4 12.10 35.42 21.46
CA LYS A 4 10.96 34.50 21.31
C LYS A 4 11.45 33.07 21.56
N SER A 5 10.74 32.32 22.42
CA SER A 5 10.97 30.89 22.59
C SER A 5 10.50 30.16 21.33
N LEU A 6 11.41 29.45 20.66
CA LEU A 6 11.11 28.67 19.45
C LEU A 6 10.73 27.24 19.81
N THR A 7 9.80 26.65 19.07
CA THR A 7 9.56 25.20 19.14
C THR A 7 10.72 24.42 18.51
N CYS A 8 10.88 23.12 18.81
CA CYS A 8 11.97 22.32 18.23
C CYS A 8 11.95 22.33 16.69
N CYS A 9 10.77 22.30 16.07
CA CYS A 9 10.64 22.37 14.61
C CYS A 9 11.10 23.74 14.09
N GLN A 10 10.69 24.83 14.74
CA GLN A 10 11.11 26.19 14.38
C GLN A 10 12.61 26.39 14.57
N ALA A 11 13.21 25.84 15.63
CA ALA A 11 14.64 25.92 15.88
C ALA A 11 15.44 25.20 14.78
N ARG A 12 15.02 23.98 14.41
CA ARG A 12 15.66 23.21 13.32
C ARG A 12 15.59 23.95 11.98
N TRP A 13 14.43 24.51 11.65
CA TRP A 13 14.28 25.31 10.42
C TRP A 13 15.05 26.62 10.47
N ALA A 14 15.12 27.28 11.63
CA ALA A 14 15.90 28.50 11.81
C ALA A 14 17.40 28.24 11.62
N GLU A 15 17.91 27.13 12.14
CA GLU A 15 19.30 26.67 11.95
C GLU A 15 19.58 26.44 10.46
N TYR A 16 18.74 25.64 9.78
CA TYR A 16 18.91 25.38 8.34
C TYR A 16 18.83 26.64 7.48
N LEU A 17 17.86 27.52 7.74
CA LEU A 17 17.69 28.75 6.96
C LEU A 17 18.81 29.76 7.21
N SER A 18 19.52 29.68 8.34
CA SER A 18 20.65 30.56 8.64
C SER A 18 21.83 30.42 7.67
N GLU A 19 21.92 29.29 6.96
CA GLU A 19 22.95 29.04 5.94
C GLU A 19 22.71 29.84 4.65
N PHE A 20 21.51 30.39 4.45
CA PHE A 20 21.11 31.08 3.23
C PHE A 20 20.98 32.59 3.44
N HIS A 21 21.27 33.36 2.39
CA HIS A 21 20.95 34.79 2.38
C HIS A 21 19.54 35.00 1.83
N PHE A 22 18.58 35.25 2.72
CA PHE A 22 17.18 35.46 2.34
C PHE A 22 16.58 36.69 3.03
N SER A 23 15.53 37.24 2.42
CA SER A 23 14.72 38.31 2.99
C SER A 23 13.26 37.88 3.02
N ILE A 24 12.62 37.90 4.18
CA ILE A 24 11.17 37.67 4.29
C ILE A 24 10.47 39.01 4.03
N THR A 25 9.88 39.15 2.85
CA THR A 25 9.03 40.30 2.51
C THR A 25 7.56 39.92 2.70
N PHE A 26 6.82 40.68 3.50
CA PHE A 26 5.38 40.52 3.61
C PHE A 26 4.71 40.98 2.32
N SER A 27 3.92 40.09 1.70
CA SER A 27 3.07 40.41 0.56
C SER A 27 1.61 40.38 0.99
N PRO A 28 0.84 41.46 0.79
CA PRO A 28 -0.60 41.46 1.04
C PRO A 28 -1.30 40.36 0.23
N GLY A 29 -2.31 39.69 0.80
CA GLY A 29 -2.95 38.52 0.20
C GLY A 29 -3.47 38.73 -1.23
N CYS A 30 -3.94 39.93 -1.57
CA CYS A 30 -4.40 40.26 -2.92
C CYS A 30 -3.30 40.23 -3.99
N LEU A 31 -2.02 40.34 -3.60
CA LEU A 31 -0.85 40.24 -4.47
C LEU A 31 -0.18 38.86 -4.40
N ALA A 32 -0.59 38.03 -3.45
CA ALA A 32 -0.06 36.70 -3.20
C ALA A 32 -0.95 35.60 -3.81
N ILE A 33 -1.70 35.90 -4.88
CA ILE A 33 -2.69 34.98 -5.49
C ILE A 33 -2.07 33.62 -5.82
N LEU A 34 -0.85 33.58 -6.36
CA LEU A 34 -0.21 32.32 -6.76
C LEU A 34 0.24 31.49 -5.55
N PRO A 35 1.01 32.03 -4.58
CA PRO A 35 1.28 31.32 -3.32
C PRO A 35 0.00 30.93 -2.55
N ASP A 36 -0.98 31.83 -2.50
CA ASP A 36 -2.24 31.64 -1.77
C ASP A 36 -3.08 30.53 -2.39
N ALA A 37 -3.17 30.47 -3.73
CA ALA A 37 -3.82 29.38 -4.46
C ALA A 37 -3.11 28.03 -4.27
N LEU A 38 -1.79 28.03 -4.05
CA LEU A 38 -1.04 26.80 -3.74
C LEU A 38 -1.20 26.37 -2.28
N SER A 39 -1.39 27.31 -1.36
CA SER A 39 -1.65 27.00 0.06
C SER A 39 -3.11 26.71 0.37
N CYS A 40 -4.05 27.25 -0.41
CA CYS A 40 -5.49 27.08 -0.23
C CYS A 40 -6.02 25.97 -1.14
N TRP A 41 -5.99 24.74 -0.66
CA TRP A 41 -6.84 23.70 -1.25
C TRP A 41 -8.28 23.87 -0.79
N GLU A 42 -9.20 23.96 -1.75
CA GLU A 42 -10.65 24.17 -1.52
C GLU A 42 -11.26 23.12 -0.58
N ASN A 43 -10.68 21.92 -0.51
CA ASN A 43 -11.14 20.83 0.35
C ASN A 43 -10.44 20.76 1.72
N ILE A 44 -9.45 21.62 1.99
CA ILE A 44 -8.64 21.58 3.21
C ILE A 44 -8.95 22.76 4.14
N TYR A 45 -9.30 23.93 3.62
CA TYR A 45 -9.53 25.12 4.47
C TYR A 45 -11.02 25.49 4.52
N PRO A 46 -11.54 25.91 5.69
CA PRO A 46 -12.90 26.40 5.80
C PRO A 46 -13.09 27.63 4.92
N GLN A 47 -14.27 27.75 4.28
CA GLN A 47 -14.58 28.96 3.53
C GLN A 47 -14.75 30.14 4.49
N ARG A 48 -14.57 31.34 3.96
CA ARG A 48 -14.51 32.56 4.78
C ARG A 48 -15.82 32.77 5.54
N GLY A 49 -15.79 32.53 6.85
CA GLY A 49 -16.95 32.67 7.74
C GLY A 49 -17.34 31.37 8.45
N ASP A 50 -16.82 30.23 7.99
CA ASP A 50 -17.11 28.93 8.59
C ASP A 50 -16.18 28.65 9.77
N SER A 51 -16.75 28.03 10.80
CA SER A 51 -16.00 27.67 12.00
C SER A 51 -15.01 26.54 11.66
N ILE A 52 -13.79 26.59 12.23
CA ILE A 52 -12.74 25.57 12.00
C ILE A 52 -13.26 24.14 12.29
N SER A 53 -14.29 24.01 13.12
CA SER A 53 -14.98 22.75 13.45
C SER A 53 -15.79 22.09 12.34
N GLU A 54 -16.15 22.80 11.26
CA GLU A 54 -16.98 22.22 10.18
C GLU A 54 -16.16 21.44 9.15
N ASN A 55 -14.83 21.58 9.15
CA ASN A 55 -13.97 20.87 8.21
C ASN A 55 -13.57 19.49 8.76
N LEU A 56 -14.53 18.55 8.72
CA LEU A 56 -14.40 17.18 9.23
C LEU A 56 -13.19 16.42 8.61
N MET A 57 -12.73 16.85 7.43
CA MET A 57 -11.54 16.27 6.77
C MET A 57 -10.22 16.60 7.48
N ASN A 58 -10.11 17.71 8.21
CA ASN A 58 -8.89 18.09 8.92
C ASN A 58 -8.68 17.32 10.24
N HIS A 59 -9.71 16.65 10.73
CA HIS A 59 -9.68 15.83 11.95
C HIS A 59 -9.77 14.34 11.63
N GLN A 60 -9.31 13.91 10.46
CA GLN A 60 -9.12 12.49 10.21
C GLN A 60 -7.93 12.00 11.02
N GLN A 61 -8.21 11.39 12.16
CA GLN A 61 -7.24 10.55 12.84
C GLN A 61 -6.92 9.40 11.88
N ILE A 62 -5.80 9.51 11.15
CA ILE A 62 -5.36 8.54 10.14
C ILE A 62 -5.17 7.15 10.77
N PHE A 63 -4.91 7.09 12.08
CA PHE A 63 -4.67 5.86 12.83
C PHE A 63 -5.68 5.68 13.93
N LYS A 64 -6.51 4.64 13.87
CA LYS A 64 -7.19 4.17 15.07
C LYS A 64 -6.14 3.57 16.01
N GLN A 65 -6.31 3.70 17.33
CA GLN A 65 -5.32 3.21 18.30
C GLN A 65 -4.97 1.72 18.10
N ASP A 66 -5.92 0.94 17.56
CA ASP A 66 -5.74 -0.47 17.22
C ASP A 66 -4.78 -0.72 16.04
N GLU A 67 -4.61 0.25 15.14
CA GLU A 67 -3.76 0.14 13.93
C GLU A 67 -2.29 0.47 14.21
N ILE A 68 -1.98 1.15 15.32
CA ILE A 68 -0.62 1.60 15.67
C ILE A 68 0.29 0.41 16.06
N GLN A 69 -0.31 -0.72 16.49
CA GLN A 69 0.41 -1.97 16.81
C GLN A 69 0.93 -2.71 15.56
N ALA A 70 0.43 -2.38 14.36
CA ALA A 70 0.84 -3.01 13.09
C ALA A 70 2.10 -2.39 12.45
N SER A 71 2.72 -1.43 13.13
CA SER A 71 3.82 -0.60 12.60
C SER A 71 5.20 -1.27 12.55
N LYS A 72 5.31 -2.57 12.86
CA LYS A 72 6.63 -3.24 12.82
C LYS A 72 6.93 -4.05 11.57
N PHE A 73 5.99 -4.70 10.89
CA PHE A 73 6.28 -5.42 9.64
C PHE A 73 4.98 -5.82 8.97
N PHE A 74 4.60 -5.20 7.83
CA PHE A 74 3.71 -5.78 6.80
C PHE A 74 2.60 -6.72 7.30
N SER A 75 1.97 -6.40 8.43
CA SER A 75 1.07 -7.32 9.10
C SER A 75 -0.29 -7.12 8.49
N VAL A 76 -0.55 -7.88 7.43
CA VAL A 76 -1.88 -8.41 7.18
C VAL A 76 -2.33 -8.97 8.54
N GLU A 77 -3.47 -8.51 9.06
CA GLU A 77 -4.07 -9.10 10.25
C GLU A 77 -4.00 -10.63 10.10
N VAL A 78 -3.38 -11.31 11.06
CA VAL A 78 -3.04 -12.74 10.95
C VAL A 78 -4.29 -13.56 10.63
N ASP A 79 -5.44 -13.16 11.15
CA ASP A 79 -6.76 -13.74 10.87
C ASP A 79 -7.26 -13.47 9.44
N SER A 80 -6.97 -12.30 8.88
CA SER A 80 -7.29 -11.96 7.49
C SER A 80 -6.40 -12.73 6.50
N PHE A 81 -5.17 -13.09 6.91
CA PHE A 81 -4.25 -13.87 6.10
C PHE A 81 -4.60 -15.36 6.12
N SER A 82 -4.89 -15.94 7.29
CA SER A 82 -5.30 -17.35 7.40
C SER A 82 -6.56 -17.66 6.58
N ASN A 83 -7.59 -16.83 6.71
CA ASN A 83 -8.82 -16.93 5.92
C ASN A 83 -8.58 -16.79 4.41
N PHE A 84 -7.58 -16.00 4.01
CA PHE A 84 -7.19 -15.81 2.63
C PHE A 84 -6.45 -17.03 2.08
N ILE A 85 -5.54 -17.63 2.86
CA ILE A 85 -4.86 -18.88 2.50
C ILE A 85 -5.85 -20.03 2.38
N ASP A 86 -6.82 -20.14 3.30
CA ASP A 86 -7.90 -21.12 3.20
C ASP A 86 -8.74 -20.94 1.93
N SER A 87 -8.96 -19.69 1.53
CA SER A 87 -9.68 -19.35 0.30
C SER A 87 -8.89 -19.76 -0.96
N ILE A 88 -7.58 -19.52 -0.97
CA ILE A 88 -6.67 -20.00 -2.04
C ILE A 88 -6.70 -21.53 -2.09
N GLN A 89 -6.59 -22.20 -0.95
CA GLN A 89 -6.59 -23.65 -0.87
C GLN A 89 -7.90 -24.22 -1.44
N LYS A 90 -9.06 -23.71 -1.01
CA LYS A 90 -10.37 -24.12 -1.52
C LYS A 90 -10.51 -23.90 -3.03
N ALA A 91 -9.93 -22.82 -3.56
CA ALA A 91 -9.95 -22.55 -4.99
C ALA A 91 -9.04 -23.51 -5.76
N LEU A 92 -7.82 -23.76 -5.27
CA LEU A 92 -6.89 -24.74 -5.85
C LEU A 92 -7.53 -26.13 -5.92
N TRP A 93 -8.26 -26.52 -4.87
CA TRP A 93 -8.99 -27.78 -4.85
C TRP A 93 -10.14 -27.86 -5.86
N LYS A 94 -10.70 -26.74 -6.34
CA LYS A 94 -11.76 -26.74 -7.36
C LYS A 94 -11.21 -26.88 -8.78
N ASP A 95 -9.98 -26.41 -9.01
CA ASP A 95 -9.38 -26.40 -10.34
C ASP A 95 -8.91 -27.81 -10.77
N SER A 96 -9.50 -28.30 -11.86
CA SER A 96 -9.19 -29.60 -12.46
C SER A 96 -7.73 -29.72 -12.95
N GLN A 97 -7.15 -28.61 -13.44
CA GLN A 97 -5.77 -28.57 -13.93
C GLN A 97 -4.74 -28.71 -12.80
N TYR A 98 -5.00 -28.09 -11.64
CA TYR A 98 -4.13 -28.23 -10.47
C TYR A 98 -4.22 -29.63 -9.85
N ARG A 99 -5.40 -30.24 -9.82
CA ARG A 99 -5.56 -31.64 -9.38
C ARG A 99 -4.76 -32.62 -10.22
N SER A 100 -4.75 -32.42 -11.54
CA SER A 100 -3.97 -33.26 -12.46
C SER A 100 -2.47 -33.10 -12.19
N SER A 101 -2.01 -31.85 -12.04
CA SER A 101 -0.62 -31.53 -11.70
C SER A 101 -0.17 -32.11 -10.34
N LEU A 102 -1.08 -32.18 -9.36
CA LEU A 102 -0.83 -32.81 -8.06
C LEU A 102 -0.71 -34.33 -8.14
N GLN A 103 -1.55 -34.98 -8.96
CA GLN A 103 -1.49 -36.44 -9.17
C GLN A 103 -0.20 -36.85 -9.91
N ASP A 104 0.27 -36.03 -10.83
CA ASP A 104 1.52 -36.25 -11.56
C ASP A 104 2.75 -36.06 -10.65
N LEU A 105 2.66 -35.15 -9.68
CA LEU A 105 3.67 -34.96 -8.63
C LEU A 105 3.88 -36.20 -7.76
N GLY A 106 2.80 -36.92 -7.46
CA GLY A 106 2.84 -38.14 -6.64
C GLY A 106 3.39 -39.37 -7.38
N LYS A 107 3.45 -39.33 -8.71
CA LYS A 107 3.87 -40.47 -9.57
C LYS A 107 5.25 -40.29 -10.19
N THR A 108 5.66 -39.04 -10.44
CA THR A 108 6.90 -38.75 -11.18
C THR A 108 7.89 -38.08 -10.25
N MET A 109 9.04 -38.74 -10.09
CA MET A 109 10.22 -38.22 -9.42
C MET A 109 10.52 -36.79 -9.89
N SER A 110 10.26 -35.82 -9.00
CA SER A 110 10.59 -34.40 -9.12
C SER A 110 10.23 -33.74 -10.46
N VAL A 111 9.02 -33.17 -10.56
CA VAL A 111 8.87 -31.98 -11.41
C VAL A 111 9.75 -30.92 -10.76
N GLN A 112 10.92 -30.65 -11.34
CA GLN A 112 12.12 -30.01 -10.76
C GLN A 112 11.91 -28.64 -10.06
N TYR A 113 10.69 -28.12 -10.07
CA TYR A 113 10.33 -26.79 -9.57
C TYR A 113 9.07 -26.76 -8.70
N TYR A 114 8.31 -27.85 -8.59
CA TYR A 114 7.06 -27.89 -7.82
C TYR A 114 7.24 -28.71 -6.54
N SER A 115 6.83 -28.13 -5.41
CA SER A 115 6.83 -28.78 -4.10
C SER A 115 5.48 -28.58 -3.42
N LEU A 116 5.14 -29.48 -2.49
CA LEU A 116 3.92 -29.40 -1.71
C LEU A 116 4.27 -29.11 -0.25
N ASP A 117 3.68 -28.07 0.30
CA ASP A 117 3.90 -27.70 1.70
C ASP A 117 3.09 -28.62 2.63
N SER A 118 3.69 -29.07 3.73
CA SER A 118 3.08 -30.08 4.61
C SER A 118 1.90 -29.53 5.42
N SER A 119 1.85 -28.22 5.68
CA SER A 119 0.77 -27.53 6.39
C SER A 119 0.83 -26.04 6.05
N PRO A 120 0.09 -25.57 5.02
CA PRO A 120 -1.35 -25.84 4.80
C PRO A 120 -1.69 -26.54 3.45
N GLN A 121 -0.86 -27.46 2.95
CA GLN A 121 -1.08 -28.15 1.66
C GLN A 121 -1.17 -27.19 0.47
N LEU A 122 -0.29 -26.19 0.44
CA LEU A 122 -0.16 -25.29 -0.68
C LEU A 122 0.82 -25.85 -1.71
N LEU A 123 0.49 -25.66 -2.99
CA LEU A 123 1.40 -25.94 -4.08
C LEU A 123 2.39 -24.78 -4.20
N LEU A 124 3.68 -25.10 -4.19
CA LEU A 124 4.77 -24.15 -4.35
C LEU A 124 5.45 -24.35 -5.70
N PHE A 125 5.80 -23.25 -6.37
CA PHE A 125 6.64 -23.23 -7.57
C PHE A 125 7.88 -22.37 -7.34
N LYS A 126 9.06 -23.01 -7.21
CA LYS A 126 10.31 -22.34 -6.80
C LYS A 126 10.12 -21.53 -5.51
N ASP A 127 9.59 -22.17 -4.47
CA ASP A 127 9.29 -21.60 -3.15
C ASP A 127 8.27 -20.45 -3.14
N ARG A 128 7.42 -20.36 -4.17
CA ARG A 128 6.34 -19.36 -4.27
C ARG A 128 4.98 -20.02 -4.31
N VAL A 129 4.01 -19.44 -3.62
CA VAL A 129 2.64 -19.97 -3.56
C VAL A 129 1.98 -19.87 -4.93
N VAL A 130 1.53 -21.01 -5.46
CA VAL A 130 0.77 -21.05 -6.71
C VAL A 130 -0.66 -20.60 -6.45
N VAL A 131 -1.12 -19.63 -7.22
CA VAL A 131 -2.49 -19.10 -7.14
C VAL A 131 -3.29 -19.59 -8.34
N THR A 132 -4.57 -19.88 -8.14
CA THR A 132 -5.48 -20.27 -9.21
C THR A 132 -5.64 -19.18 -10.26
N ASN A 133 -6.15 -19.55 -11.44
CA ASN A 133 -6.47 -18.56 -12.48
C ASN A 133 -7.80 -17.83 -12.23
N ASP A 134 -8.20 -17.71 -10.96
CA ASP A 134 -9.42 -17.01 -10.55
C ASP A 134 -9.12 -15.51 -10.35
N PRO A 135 -9.70 -14.63 -11.19
CA PRO A 135 -9.43 -13.19 -11.13
C PRO A 135 -9.87 -12.57 -9.81
N THR A 136 -10.84 -13.15 -9.11
CA THR A 136 -11.33 -12.62 -7.82
C THR A 136 -10.27 -12.74 -6.73
N ILE A 137 -9.59 -13.89 -6.68
CA ILE A 137 -8.53 -14.18 -5.72
C ILE A 137 -7.29 -13.37 -6.05
N GLN A 138 -6.92 -13.29 -7.33
CA GLN A 138 -5.79 -12.48 -7.78
C GLN A 138 -5.99 -11.00 -7.46
N THR A 139 -7.20 -10.46 -7.71
CA THR A 139 -7.54 -9.06 -7.40
C THR A 139 -7.48 -8.77 -5.91
N ASN A 140 -8.13 -9.59 -5.09
CA ASN A 140 -8.14 -9.43 -3.63
C ASN A 140 -6.71 -9.45 -3.07
N MET A 141 -5.87 -10.36 -3.59
CA MET A 141 -4.47 -10.45 -3.21
C MET A 141 -3.68 -9.17 -3.52
N ILE A 142 -3.85 -8.64 -4.74
CA ILE A 142 -3.17 -7.40 -5.16
C ILE A 142 -3.70 -6.22 -4.35
N GLN A 143 -5.00 -6.14 -4.10
CA GLN A 143 -5.60 -5.10 -3.24
C GLN A 143 -4.98 -5.10 -1.84
N LYS A 144 -4.90 -6.26 -1.18
CA LYS A 144 -4.31 -6.36 0.16
C LYS A 144 -2.85 -5.92 0.20
N ARG A 145 -2.10 -6.10 -0.90
CA ARG A 145 -0.68 -5.71 -1.01
C ARG A 145 -0.49 -4.26 -1.45
N HIS A 146 -1.38 -3.74 -2.30
CA HIS A 146 -1.30 -2.41 -2.90
C HIS A 146 -1.92 -1.34 -2.00
N TYR A 147 -3.04 -1.66 -1.35
CA TYR A 147 -3.83 -0.75 -0.52
C TYR A 147 -3.60 -1.02 0.96
N TYR A 148 -2.36 -0.89 1.42
CA TYR A 148 -2.08 -0.92 2.85
C TYR A 148 -1.90 0.51 3.38
N PRO A 149 -2.74 0.97 4.33
CA PRO A 149 -2.71 2.35 4.83
C PRO A 149 -1.33 2.84 5.29
N LEU A 150 -0.50 1.92 5.81
CA LEU A 150 0.85 2.25 6.32
C LEU A 150 1.96 2.17 5.25
N ALA A 151 1.72 1.56 4.09
CA ALA A 151 2.76 1.35 3.08
C ALA A 151 2.90 2.53 2.09
N GLY A 152 1.93 3.46 2.10
CA GLY A 152 1.74 4.43 1.02
C GLY A 152 1.29 3.74 -0.27
N ASN A 153 0.74 4.49 -1.23
CA ASN A 153 0.38 3.94 -2.54
C ASN A 153 1.65 3.38 -3.22
N LEU A 154 1.75 2.06 -3.29
CA LEU A 154 2.88 1.39 -3.90
C LEU A 154 2.74 1.43 -5.42
N GLY A 155 3.56 2.24 -6.09
CA GLY A 155 3.62 2.27 -7.56
C GLY A 155 3.81 0.88 -8.18
N GLN A 156 3.48 0.77 -9.47
CA GLN A 156 3.36 -0.50 -10.22
C GLN A 156 4.55 -1.45 -10.04
N GLU A 157 5.79 -0.94 -10.09
CA GLU A 157 6.98 -1.78 -9.94
C GLU A 157 7.15 -2.40 -8.55
N LYS A 158 6.81 -1.64 -7.50
CA LYS A 158 6.92 -2.13 -6.11
C LYS A 158 5.91 -3.23 -5.85
N THR A 159 4.67 -3.02 -6.29
CA THR A 159 3.60 -4.01 -6.21
C THR A 159 3.95 -5.28 -6.97
N LEU A 160 4.50 -5.14 -8.20
CA LEU A 160 4.95 -6.27 -9.00
C LEU A 160 6.07 -7.06 -8.32
N LYS A 161 7.08 -6.38 -7.75
CA LYS A 161 8.19 -7.04 -7.03
C LYS A 161 7.69 -7.81 -5.80
N LEU A 162 6.79 -7.22 -5.01
CA LEU A 162 6.25 -7.85 -3.80
C LEU A 162 5.40 -9.08 -4.12
N VAL A 163 4.49 -8.96 -5.09
CA VAL A 163 3.61 -10.07 -5.45
C VAL A 163 4.41 -11.23 -6.07
N LYS A 164 5.38 -10.94 -6.97
CA LYS A 164 6.22 -11.98 -7.58
C LYS A 164 7.20 -12.66 -6.61
N ARG A 165 7.49 -12.03 -5.46
CA ARG A 165 8.34 -12.61 -4.43
C ARG A 165 7.64 -13.78 -3.74
N ASP A 166 6.35 -13.62 -3.43
CA ASP A 166 5.62 -14.57 -2.59
C ASP A 166 4.70 -15.50 -3.40
N PHE A 167 4.27 -15.10 -4.61
CA PHE A 167 3.24 -15.80 -5.39
C PHE A 167 3.61 -16.03 -6.86
N HIS A 168 2.95 -17.03 -7.47
CA HIS A 168 3.14 -17.40 -8.86
C HIS A 168 1.83 -17.82 -9.53
N TRP A 169 1.57 -17.28 -10.73
CA TRP A 169 0.60 -17.80 -11.68
C TRP A 169 0.96 -17.35 -13.11
N PRO A 170 0.49 -18.05 -14.16
CA PRO A 170 0.67 -17.62 -15.54
C PRO A 170 0.06 -16.23 -15.76
N GLY A 171 0.81 -15.30 -16.36
CA GLY A 171 0.30 -13.96 -16.66
C GLY A 171 0.34 -12.95 -15.50
N ILE A 172 0.89 -13.30 -14.33
CA ILE A 172 1.02 -12.42 -13.13
C ILE A 172 1.50 -11.00 -13.44
N THR A 173 2.47 -10.85 -14.33
CA THR A 173 3.02 -9.53 -14.71
C THR A 173 1.98 -8.65 -15.37
N GLN A 174 1.24 -9.19 -16.34
CA GLN A 174 0.30 -8.43 -17.15
C GLN A 174 -0.93 -8.07 -16.30
N PHE A 175 -1.43 -9.04 -15.54
CA PHE A 175 -2.56 -8.83 -14.62
C PHE A 175 -2.28 -7.70 -13.60
N ILE A 176 -1.09 -7.68 -12.97
CA ILE A 176 -0.73 -6.60 -12.03
C ILE A 176 -0.61 -5.26 -12.75
N LYS A 177 -0.04 -5.24 -13.95
CA LYS A 177 0.12 -3.99 -14.69
C LYS A 177 -1.23 -3.38 -15.03
N ASP A 178 -2.13 -4.19 -15.57
CA ASP A 178 -3.49 -3.79 -15.94
C ASP A 178 -4.25 -3.33 -14.69
N TYR A 179 -4.14 -4.09 -13.60
CA TYR A 179 -4.79 -3.76 -12.33
C TYR A 179 -4.30 -2.43 -11.74
N VAL A 180 -3.00 -2.24 -11.58
CA VAL A 180 -2.45 -1.01 -10.98
C VAL A 180 -2.68 0.20 -11.88
N SER A 181 -2.65 0.02 -13.22
CA SER A 181 -2.90 1.10 -14.18
C SER A 181 -4.33 1.67 -14.10
N SER A 182 -5.28 0.90 -13.55
CA SER A 182 -6.64 1.39 -13.30
C SER A 182 -6.73 2.42 -12.16
N PHE A 183 -5.69 2.55 -11.32
CA PHE A 183 -5.65 3.54 -10.24
C PHE A 183 -4.97 4.82 -10.70
N GLN A 184 -5.76 5.88 -10.88
CA GLN A 184 -5.28 7.21 -11.28
C GLN A 184 -4.20 7.80 -10.35
N GLN A 185 -4.13 7.36 -9.10
CA GLN A 185 -3.15 7.82 -8.10
C GLN A 185 -1.79 7.14 -8.18
N CYS A 186 -1.63 6.10 -9.01
CA CYS A 186 -0.43 5.28 -9.09
C CYS A 186 0.26 5.46 -10.45
N SER A 187 0.67 6.71 -10.73
CA SER A 187 1.50 7.06 -11.90
C SER A 187 2.99 7.06 -11.56
#